data_AF-A0A2M9LJ00-F1
#
_entry.id   AF-A0A2M9LJ00-F1
#
_cell.length_a   1.000
_cell.length_b   1.000
_cell.length_c   1.000
_cell.angle_alpha   90.00
_cell.angle_beta   90.00
_cell.angle_gamma   90.00
#
_symmetry.space_group_name_H-M   'P 1'
#
loop_
_entity.id
_entity.type
_entity.pdbx_description
1 polymer ?
#
loop_
_entity_poly.entity_id
_entity_poly.type
_entity_poly.pdbx_seq_one_letter_code
_entity_poly.pdbx_strand_id
1 'polypeptide(L)'
;MRSPTDARLAVLRELARDHVGDITTRMVQQLYVSKFGPGDWHDKARQDLAQLTGEGLLICDDTDPGRRVHRFNHAKGGHVHG
;
A
#
# COMPACT_ATOMS: atom_id res chain seq x y z
N MET A 1 -4.60 -22.13 -3.16
CA MET A 1 -3.30 -21.52 -3.52
C MET A 1 -3.47 -20.01 -3.52
N ARG A 2 -2.64 -19.27 -2.80
CA ARG A 2 -2.72 -17.82 -2.69
C ARG A 2 -1.98 -17.22 -3.88
N SER A 3 -2.66 -16.46 -4.75
CA SER A 3 -2.01 -15.84 -5.91
C SER A 3 -0.92 -14.87 -5.46
N PRO A 4 0.18 -14.69 -6.22
CA PRO A 4 1.26 -13.77 -5.84
C PRO A 4 0.79 -12.32 -5.64
N THR A 5 -0.31 -11.92 -6.28
CA THR A 5 -0.97 -10.62 -6.03
C THR A 5 -1.61 -10.55 -4.65
N ASP A 6 -2.22 -11.63 -4.17
CA ASP A 6 -2.86 -11.68 -2.85
C ASP A 6 -1.83 -11.59 -1.71
N ALA A 7 -0.65 -12.18 -1.90
CA ALA A 7 0.48 -12.04 -0.96
C ALA A 7 1.01 -10.59 -0.89
N ARG A 8 1.15 -9.91 -2.04
CA ARG A 8 1.59 -8.50 -2.08
C ARG A 8 0.59 -7.55 -1.44
N LEU A 9 -0.70 -7.77 -1.71
CA LEU A 9 -1.78 -6.97 -1.13
C LEU A 9 -1.88 -7.19 0.38
N ALA A 10 -1.70 -8.43 0.87
CA ALA A 10 -1.67 -8.70 2.32
C ALA A 10 -0.56 -7.89 3.02
N VAL A 11 0.67 -7.97 2.50
CA VAL A 11 1.82 -7.23 3.03
C VAL A 11 1.60 -5.71 2.96
N LEU A 12 1.04 -5.20 1.87
CA LEU A 12 0.74 -3.77 1.74
C LEU A 12 -0.36 -3.31 2.70
N ARG A 13 -1.38 -4.15 2.94
CA ARG A 13 -2.44 -3.87 3.92
C ARG A 13 -1.90 -3.85 5.35
N GLU A 14 -0.97 -4.75 5.68
CA GLU A 14 -0.27 -4.75 6.97
C GLU A 14 0.57 -3.49 7.14
N LEU A 15 1.38 -3.12 6.13
CA LEU A 15 2.14 -1.88 6.14
C LEU A 15 1.22 -0.67 6.36
N ALA A 16 0.11 -0.60 5.63
CA ALA A 16 -0.80 0.52 5.72
C ALA A 16 -1.45 0.65 7.11
N ARG A 17 -1.74 -0.48 7.77
CA ARG A 17 -2.30 -0.46 9.13
C ARG A 17 -1.30 -0.02 10.19
N ASP A 18 -0.04 -0.43 10.07
CA ASP A 18 1.02 -0.16 11.05
C ASP A 18 1.66 1.23 10.84
N HIS A 19 1.73 1.68 9.58
CA HIS A 19 2.40 2.91 9.22
C HIS A 19 1.51 4.14 9.40
N VAL A 20 1.84 4.95 10.42
CA VAL A 20 1.24 6.27 10.62
C VAL A 20 2.02 7.30 9.79
N GLY A 21 1.62 7.52 8.54
CA GLY A 21 2.28 8.50 7.67
C GLY A 21 1.99 8.35 6.17
N ASP A 22 2.82 9.02 5.38
CA ASP A 22 2.77 9.02 3.92
C ASP A 22 3.41 7.75 3.34
N ILE A 23 2.60 6.90 2.74
CA ILE A 23 3.01 5.72 1.99
C ILE A 23 3.30 6.14 0.55
N THR A 24 4.55 6.02 0.14
CA THR A 24 4.96 6.29 -1.25
C THR A 24 5.15 5.00 -2.03
N THR A 25 5.01 5.06 -3.36
CA THR A 25 5.32 3.94 -4.27
C THR A 25 6.72 3.39 -4.04
N ARG A 26 7.71 4.27 -3.79
CA ARG A 26 9.09 3.88 -3.48
C ARG A 26 9.18 3.06 -2.19
N MET A 27 8.44 3.42 -1.16
CA MET A 27 8.40 2.68 0.11
C MET A 27 7.85 1.27 -0.10
N VAL A 28 6.74 1.14 -0.85
CA VAL A 28 6.14 -0.16 -1.17
C VAL A 28 7.06 -1.00 -2.05
N GLN A 29 7.76 -0.39 -3.01
CA GLN A 29 8.75 -1.07 -3.82
C GLN A 29 9.87 -1.68 -2.95
N GLN A 30 10.42 -0.91 -2.00
CA GLN A 30 11.46 -1.41 -1.08
C GLN A 30 10.92 -2.53 -0.17
N LEU A 31 9.67 -2.42 0.28
CA LEU A 31 9.00 -3.48 1.03
C LEU A 31 8.90 -4.76 0.22
N TYR A 32 8.51 -4.68 -1.07
CA TYR A 32 8.43 -5.85 -1.94
C TYR A 32 9.79 -6.46 -2.23
N VAL A 33 10.83 -5.65 -2.44
CA VAL A 33 12.21 -6.17 -2.54
C VAL A 33 12.61 -6.92 -1.26
N SER A 34 12.31 -6.34 -0.10
CA SER A 34 12.65 -6.96 1.19
C SER A 34 11.90 -8.27 1.46
N LYS A 35 10.64 -8.38 1.01
CA LYS A 35 9.77 -9.54 1.30
C LYS A 35 9.83 -10.63 0.24
N PHE A 36 10.02 -10.27 -1.04
CA PHE A 36 9.91 -11.17 -2.18
C PHE A 36 11.21 -11.27 -3.00
N GLY A 37 12.24 -10.49 -2.66
CA GLY A 37 13.51 -10.45 -3.39
C GLY A 37 13.55 -9.41 -4.51
N PRO A 38 14.70 -9.25 -5.19
CA PRO A 38 14.87 -8.27 -6.26
C PRO A 38 13.92 -8.55 -7.44
N GLY A 39 13.36 -7.49 -8.03
CA GLY A 39 12.46 -7.59 -9.18
C GLY A 39 11.78 -6.27 -9.55
N ASP A 40 11.03 -6.30 -10.65
CA ASP A 40 10.27 -5.16 -11.17
C ASP A 40 8.99 -4.92 -10.36
N TRP A 41 9.18 -4.30 -9.20
CA TRP A 41 8.11 -4.01 -8.24
C TRP A 41 7.47 -2.64 -8.43
N HIS A 42 8.04 -1.75 -9.24
CA HIS A 42 7.56 -0.37 -9.38
C HIS A 42 6.12 -0.30 -9.90
N ASP A 43 5.84 -0.92 -11.07
CA ASP A 43 4.49 -0.95 -11.63
C ASP A 43 3.51 -1.75 -10.77
N LYS A 44 3.98 -2.83 -10.14
CA LYS A 44 3.16 -3.66 -9.25
C LYS A 44 2.76 -2.88 -7.99
N ALA A 45 3.70 -2.18 -7.37
CA ALA A 45 3.45 -1.31 -6.22
C ALA A 45 2.44 -0.21 -6.58
N ARG A 46 2.58 0.40 -7.76
CA ARG A 46 1.63 1.41 -8.25
C ARG A 46 0.22 0.84 -8.45
N GLN A 47 0.11 -0.33 -9.08
CA GLN A 47 -1.17 -1.03 -9.29
C GLN A 47 -1.82 -1.42 -7.95
N ASP A 48 -1.05 -2.00 -7.04
CA ASP A 48 -1.52 -2.47 -5.74
C ASP A 48 -1.97 -1.26 -4.86
N LEU A 49 -1.24 -0.13 -4.89
CA LEU A 49 -1.65 1.12 -4.22
C LEU A 49 -2.93 1.72 -4.82
N ALA A 50 -3.06 1.73 -6.15
CA ALA A 50 -4.26 2.19 -6.82
C ALA A 50 -5.47 1.31 -6.46
N GLN A 51 -5.27 -0.01 -6.36
CA GLN A 51 -6.31 -0.94 -5.95
C GLN A 51 -6.79 -0.64 -4.52
N LEU A 52 -5.87 -0.54 -3.54
CA LEU A 52 -6.27 -0.23 -2.16
C LEU A 52 -6.90 1.16 -2.00
N THR A 53 -6.53 2.12 -2.86
CA THR A 53 -7.18 3.42 -2.92
C THR A 53 -8.61 3.30 -3.47
N GLY A 54 -8.81 2.52 -4.55
CA GLY A 54 -10.13 2.24 -5.11
C GLY A 54 -11.05 1.45 -4.16
N GLU A 55 -10.48 0.57 -3.33
CA GLU A 55 -11.18 -0.11 -2.23
C GLU A 55 -11.51 0.83 -1.05
N GLY A 56 -11.00 2.07 -1.06
CA GLY A 56 -11.18 3.06 0.00
C GLY A 56 -10.36 2.78 1.27
N LEU A 57 -9.41 1.84 1.22
CA LEU A 57 -8.51 1.50 2.32
C LEU A 57 -7.36 2.51 2.43
N LEU A 58 -6.92 3.05 1.30
CA LEU A 58 -5.96 4.15 1.23
C LEU A 58 -6.65 5.40 0.70
N ILE A 59 -6.17 6.55 1.15
CA ILE A 59 -6.51 7.86 0.60
C ILE A 59 -5.30 8.30 -0.22
N CYS A 60 -5.49 8.49 -1.52
CA CYS A 60 -4.46 9.09 -2.36
C CYS A 60 -4.50 10.60 -2.18
N ASP A 61 -3.39 11.16 -1.72
CA ASP A 61 -3.14 12.60 -1.72
C ASP A 61 -2.25 12.91 -2.92
N ASP A 62 -2.84 13.58 -3.91
CA ASP A 62 -2.20 14.04 -5.14
C ASP A 62 -2.16 15.58 -5.16
N THR A 63 -2.23 16.23 -3.98
CA THR A 63 -2.26 17.70 -3.88
C THR A 63 -0.96 18.35 -4.34
N ASP A 64 0.16 17.60 -4.26
CA ASP A 64 1.44 17.97 -4.84
C ASP A 64 1.75 17.10 -6.07
N PRO A 65 1.88 17.71 -7.27
CA PRO A 65 2.14 16.97 -8.51
C PRO A 65 3.52 16.28 -8.55
N GLY A 66 4.45 16.67 -7.66
CA GLY A 66 5.75 16.02 -7.49
C GLY A 66 5.76 14.90 -6.45
N ARG A 67 4.69 14.76 -5.66
CA ARG A 67 4.66 13.90 -4.48
C ARG A 67 3.29 13.26 -4.29
N ARG A 68 2.98 12.29 -5.15
CA ARG A 68 1.85 11.38 -4.93
C ARG A 68 2.12 10.50 -3.70
N VAL A 69 1.33 10.69 -2.65
CA VAL A 69 1.40 9.91 -1.41
C VAL A 69 0.07 9.25 -1.12
N HIS A 70 0.11 8.12 -0.42
CA HIS A 70 -1.07 7.42 0.03
C HIS A 70 -1.07 7.38 1.56
N ARG A 71 -2.22 7.61 2.18
CA ARG A 71 -2.37 7.51 3.64
C ARG A 71 -3.39 6.43 3.96
N PHE A 72 -3.20 5.73 5.08
CA PHE A 72 -4.18 4.76 5.50
C PHE A 72 -5.48 5.44 5.90
N ASN A 73 -6.60 4.93 5.39
CA ASN A 73 -7.92 5.42 5.75
C ASN A 73 -8.35 4.80 7.10
N HIS A 74 -8.08 5.51 8.19
CA HIS A 74 -8.49 5.08 9.53
C HIS A 74 -10.02 4.90 9.67
N ALA A 75 -10.83 5.57 8.83
CA ALA A 75 -12.29 5.41 8.84
C ALA A 75 -12.74 4.03 8.32
N LYS A 76 -11.89 3.29 7.59
CA LYS A 76 -12.14 1.90 7.15
C LYS A 76 -11.33 0.86 7.94
N GLY A 77 -10.24 1.28 8.58
CA GLY A 77 -9.42 0.44 9.45
C GLY A 77 -9.97 0.27 10.88
N GLY A 78 -10.89 1.15 11.29
CA GLY A 78 -11.54 1.12 12.60
C GLY A 78 -12.61 0.04 12.74
N HIS A 79 -12.23 -1.24 12.67
CA HIS A 79 -13.03 -2.30 13.26
C HIS A 79 -12.13 -3.39 13.86
N VAL A 80 -11.44 -3.03 14.96
CA VAL A 80 -10.94 -3.96 15.99
C VAL A 80 -11.00 -3.19 17.33
N HIS A 81 -12.11 -3.35 18.06
CA HIS A 81 -12.31 -4.21 19.25
C HIS A 81 -11.91 -3.49 20.55
N GLY A 82 -12.92 -2.97 21.24
CA GLY A 82 -12.92 -2.90 22.71
C GLY A 82 -13.46 -4.21 23.27
#